data_AF-S9W3K8-F1
#
_entry.id   AF-S9W3K8-F1
#
_cell.length_a   1.000
_cell.length_b   1.000
_cell.length_c   1.000
_cell.angle_alpha   90.00
_cell.angle_beta   90.00
_cell.angle_gamma   90.00
#
_symmetry.space_group_name_H-M   'P 1'
#
loop_
_entity.id
_entity.type
_entity.pdbx_description
1 polymer ?
#
loop_
_entity_poly.entity_id
_entity_poly.type
_entity_poly.pdbx_seq_one_letter_code
_entity_poly.pdbx_strand_id
1 'polypeptide(L)'
;MFNFGKHLRIPSLYRNAPSEQTVQFDENEHVSRLRTLLHGFDLMLNDDVSGTENTFKDDSVESSIGKAGNAFYQAILGLEPKAIEEALTNITAAEQQAEGRRKFMEYGNFKVGNYPSGYEYLICICDLSLMQSILGFVVGSFVDNVKSAYRLRKTFISFTKMMEHVREIQQKKKNGEIQSSDPNAQFIDEFIESSVITGYGVLTFLISLLSPSIMRILSFFSFHGARKEAVQLLWTATDYSNIQGAVALLCLYAFNAMVQSSASILPLNYSDELFRCQQAIDSIRQRYSKGAIWAVMQGKLYFLRGNTEKALEMEEMHIDNSMEQIIAMKGFDAAMLFVGIRRFKDATQAILNLEDLNSWSHAFYRFFAGCCMLQHSKELKKSNGNKEEMESYSAKAVEYLKQAPTLVQKKKKRILPVEMYLIRKVQKWENRAARLKVSLADAMDIPPYMELIYIFVTWCLNDPQLLRILRSELEQCYCTEEDEAGLREFLLAVIERHLKEYESSRTRLNRVMNMDREYLSQANRDFWILPSAHYEMAALEWDMHALKAEREINQLLKKAQEYHNYDLEGRLSMLSQAAFQTIQSEKQ
;
A
#
# COMPACT_ATOMS: atom_id res chain seq x y z
N MET A 1 64.44 26.42 50.09
CA MET A 1 65.71 26.11 49.40
C MET A 1 65.35 25.58 48.02
N PHE A 2 65.85 26.26 46.98
CA PHE A 2 65.89 25.90 45.55
C PHE A 2 64.59 25.84 44.74
N ASN A 3 64.62 26.07 43.42
CA ASN A 3 64.94 27.26 42.62
C ASN A 3 64.22 27.04 41.27
N PHE A 4 63.95 28.13 40.56
CA PHE A 4 63.21 28.26 39.30
C PHE A 4 63.63 27.33 38.15
N GLY A 5 62.72 27.14 37.19
CA GLY A 5 63.17 27.10 35.78
C GLY A 5 62.24 26.48 34.76
N LYS A 6 61.48 27.34 34.07
CA LYS A 6 61.24 27.35 32.60
C LYS A 6 60.87 26.04 31.89
N HIS A 7 59.65 25.98 31.36
CA HIS A 7 59.35 25.96 29.92
C HIS A 7 57.98 25.35 29.68
N LEU A 8 56.95 26.18 29.47
CA LEU A 8 55.85 25.89 28.56
C LEU A 8 55.08 27.19 28.30
N ARG A 9 55.42 27.85 27.18
CA ARG A 9 54.57 28.88 26.58
C ARG A 9 53.35 28.15 26.03
N ILE A 10 52.19 28.33 26.65
CA ILE A 10 50.92 27.95 26.05
C ILE A 10 50.66 28.96 24.92
N PRO A 11 50.53 28.53 23.65
CA PRO A 11 50.15 29.44 22.57
C PRO A 11 48.74 29.95 22.84
N SER A 12 48.59 31.28 22.90
CA SER A 12 47.28 31.93 22.91
C SER A 12 46.61 31.67 21.56
N LEU A 13 45.78 30.62 21.48
CA LEU A 13 44.82 30.45 20.41
C LEU A 13 43.64 31.42 20.64
N TYR A 14 43.92 32.73 20.54
CA TYR A 14 42.90 33.65 20.08
C TYR A 14 42.60 33.25 18.63
N ARG A 15 41.61 32.37 18.45
CA ARG A 15 40.88 32.32 17.19
C ARG A 15 40.25 33.69 17.05
N ASN A 16 40.70 34.43 16.04
CA ASN A 16 39.92 35.54 15.50
C ASN A 16 38.48 35.04 15.36
N ALA A 17 37.55 35.71 16.04
CA ALA A 17 36.14 35.57 15.73
C ALA A 17 36.00 35.78 14.21
N PRO A 18 35.28 34.91 13.48
CA PRO A 18 34.90 35.24 12.12
C PRO A 18 34.22 36.60 12.17
N SER A 19 34.68 37.54 11.35
CA SER A 19 33.93 38.76 11.07
C SER A 19 32.49 38.36 10.81
N GLU A 20 31.55 38.89 11.61
CA GLU A 20 30.11 38.82 11.36
C GLU A 20 29.84 39.48 10.00
N GLN A 21 30.02 38.73 8.92
CA GLN A 21 29.23 38.93 7.73
C GLN A 21 27.81 38.65 8.18
N THR A 22 27.05 39.73 8.40
CA THR A 22 25.61 39.69 8.60
C THR A 22 25.04 38.94 7.40
N VAL A 23 24.78 37.64 7.57
CA VAL A 23 24.17 36.84 6.52
C VAL A 23 22.77 37.38 6.34
N GLN A 24 22.53 38.01 5.20
CA GLN A 24 21.28 38.69 4.91
C GLN A 24 20.19 37.64 4.66
N PHE A 25 19.36 37.39 5.67
CA PHE A 25 18.14 36.61 5.50
C PHE A 25 17.09 37.48 4.83
N ASP A 26 16.65 37.07 3.64
CA ASP A 26 15.52 37.66 2.95
C ASP A 26 14.28 36.78 3.18
N GLU A 27 13.34 37.30 3.97
CA GLU A 27 12.08 36.63 4.29
C GLU A 27 11.23 36.38 3.04
N ASN A 28 11.16 37.34 2.12
CA ASN A 28 10.35 37.22 0.92
C ASN A 28 10.91 36.16 -0.02
N GLU A 29 12.24 36.12 -0.17
CA GLU A 29 12.89 35.05 -0.92
C GLU A 29 12.61 33.69 -0.26
N HIS A 30 12.80 33.58 1.06
CA HIS A 30 12.57 32.33 1.79
C HIS A 30 11.13 31.81 1.62
N VAL A 31 10.14 32.66 1.81
CA VAL A 31 8.72 32.30 1.65
C VAL A 31 8.41 31.96 0.19
N SER A 32 8.97 32.72 -0.77
CA SER A 32 8.81 32.44 -2.20
C SER A 32 9.37 31.06 -2.56
N ARG A 33 10.50 30.64 -1.99
CA ARG A 33 11.10 29.32 -2.25
C ARG A 33 10.19 28.19 -1.79
N LEU A 34 9.58 28.31 -0.60
CA LEU A 34 8.62 27.33 -0.10
C LEU A 34 7.32 27.30 -0.92
N ARG A 35 6.85 28.45 -1.43
CA ARG A 35 5.73 28.49 -2.40
C ARG A 35 6.09 27.76 -3.69
N THR A 36 7.30 27.96 -4.21
CA THR A 36 7.80 27.24 -5.39
C THR A 36 7.85 25.74 -5.14
N LEU A 37 8.26 25.30 -3.95
CA LEU A 37 8.23 23.89 -3.56
C LEU A 37 6.82 23.29 -3.67
N LEU A 38 5.82 23.91 -3.04
CA LEU A 38 4.44 23.45 -3.10
C LEU A 38 3.88 23.47 -4.53
N HIS A 39 4.20 24.52 -5.30
CA HIS A 39 3.79 24.61 -6.70
C HIS A 39 4.37 23.48 -7.54
N GLY A 40 5.65 23.14 -7.37
CA GLY A 40 6.27 22.04 -8.10
C GLY A 40 5.63 20.69 -7.80
N PHE A 41 5.19 20.45 -6.55
CA PHE A 41 4.42 19.26 -6.20
C PHE A 41 3.00 19.28 -6.77
N ASP A 42 2.36 20.44 -6.88
CA ASP A 42 1.06 20.56 -7.55
C ASP A 42 1.14 20.24 -9.04
N LEU A 43 2.21 20.67 -9.71
CA LEU A 43 2.49 20.28 -11.09
C LEU A 43 2.70 18.77 -11.21
N MET A 44 3.44 18.17 -10.27
CA MET A 44 3.71 16.73 -10.23
C MET A 44 2.42 15.91 -10.10
N LEU A 45 1.52 16.27 -9.18
CA LEU A 45 0.23 15.59 -8.99
C LEU A 45 -0.80 15.85 -10.09
N ASN A 46 -0.51 16.80 -10.99
CA ASN A 46 -1.30 17.12 -12.15
C ASN A 46 -0.67 16.60 -13.46
N ASP A 47 0.32 15.71 -13.36
CA ASP A 47 1.07 15.12 -14.47
C ASP A 47 1.74 16.15 -15.42
N ASP A 48 2.11 17.33 -14.92
CA ASP A 48 2.92 18.30 -15.68
C ASP A 48 4.42 18.06 -15.46
N VAL A 49 4.93 16.99 -16.06
CA VAL A 49 6.33 16.56 -15.96
C VAL A 49 7.29 17.70 -16.33
N SER A 50 7.02 18.38 -17.45
CA SER A 50 7.85 19.48 -17.93
C SER A 50 7.85 20.68 -16.98
N GLY A 51 6.69 21.01 -16.39
CA GLY A 51 6.56 22.06 -15.40
C GLY A 51 7.30 21.72 -14.10
N THR A 52 7.20 20.48 -13.64
CA THR A 52 7.91 20.00 -12.44
C THR A 52 9.43 20.06 -12.63
N GLU A 53 9.96 19.55 -13.75
CA GLU A 53 11.39 19.61 -14.05
C GLU A 53 11.91 21.06 -14.13
N ASN A 54 11.16 21.93 -14.79
CA ASN A 54 11.52 23.35 -14.91
C ASN A 54 11.48 24.08 -13.56
N THR A 55 10.53 23.75 -12.70
CA THR A 55 10.39 24.31 -11.35
C THR A 55 11.57 23.93 -10.48
N PHE A 56 12.04 22.68 -10.57
CA PHE A 56 13.13 22.17 -9.73
C PHE A 56 14.51 22.20 -10.41
N LYS A 57 14.71 22.98 -11.46
CA LYS A 57 15.98 22.92 -12.22
C LYS A 57 17.21 23.49 -11.50
N ASP A 58 17.02 24.32 -10.47
CA ASP A 58 18.12 24.98 -9.78
C ASP A 58 18.73 24.12 -8.64
N ASP A 59 19.77 24.67 -8.00
CA ASP A 59 20.52 24.04 -6.91
C ASP A 59 20.02 24.47 -5.51
N SER A 60 18.83 25.04 -5.42
CA SER A 60 18.24 25.40 -4.12
C SER A 60 17.88 24.16 -3.29
N VAL A 61 17.78 24.35 -1.98
CA VAL A 61 17.39 23.28 -1.04
C VAL A 61 15.98 22.78 -1.37
N GLU A 62 15.08 23.69 -1.73
CA GLU A 62 13.70 23.40 -2.13
C GLU A 62 13.66 22.59 -3.42
N SER A 63 14.47 22.94 -4.43
CA SER A 63 14.59 22.11 -5.65
C SER A 63 15.13 20.72 -5.36
N SER A 64 16.08 20.59 -4.44
CA SER A 64 16.60 19.28 -4.01
C SER A 64 15.51 18.44 -3.32
N ILE A 65 14.72 19.03 -2.43
CA ILE A 65 13.56 18.39 -1.79
C ILE A 65 12.51 17.98 -2.85
N GLY A 66 12.21 18.87 -3.79
CA GLY A 66 11.28 18.62 -4.89
C GLY A 66 11.70 17.44 -5.77
N LYS A 67 12.97 17.39 -6.19
CA LYS A 67 13.56 16.26 -6.92
C LYS A 67 13.47 14.95 -6.13
N ALA A 68 13.78 14.98 -4.83
CA ALA A 68 13.68 13.82 -3.96
C ALA A 68 12.23 13.31 -3.84
N GLY A 69 11.26 14.21 -3.67
CA GLY A 69 9.84 13.88 -3.63
C GLY A 69 9.33 13.29 -4.94
N ASN A 70 9.73 13.85 -6.09
CA ASN A 70 9.39 13.32 -7.41
C ASN A 70 9.98 11.92 -7.65
N ALA A 71 11.27 11.73 -7.32
CA ALA A 71 11.91 10.42 -7.41
C ALA A 71 11.25 9.40 -6.48
N PHE A 72 10.88 9.80 -5.25
CA PHE A 72 10.11 8.95 -4.34
C PHE A 72 8.74 8.56 -4.93
N TYR A 73 8.00 9.51 -5.50
CA TYR A 73 6.70 9.28 -6.12
C TYR A 73 6.78 8.25 -7.25
N GLN A 74 7.78 8.36 -8.12
CA GLN A 74 8.07 7.37 -9.17
C GLN A 74 8.44 6.00 -8.59
N ALA A 75 9.35 5.98 -7.61
CA ALA A 75 9.84 4.76 -6.98
C ALA A 75 8.74 3.99 -6.24
N ILE A 76 7.85 4.66 -5.51
CA ILE A 76 6.81 4.00 -4.72
C ILE A 76 5.67 3.44 -5.59
N LEU A 77 5.38 4.05 -6.73
CA LEU A 77 4.37 3.55 -7.67
C LEU A 77 4.86 2.35 -8.47
N GLY A 78 6.12 2.34 -8.90
CA GLY A 78 6.68 1.24 -9.72
C GLY A 78 7.35 0.12 -8.93
N LEU A 79 7.84 0.44 -7.73
CA LEU A 79 8.64 -0.45 -6.88
C LEU A 79 9.86 -1.07 -7.61
N GLU A 80 10.39 -0.35 -8.60
CA GLU A 80 11.51 -0.83 -9.42
C GLU A 80 12.85 -0.60 -8.71
N PRO A 81 13.76 -1.59 -8.65
CA PRO A 81 15.00 -1.47 -7.88
C PRO A 81 15.86 -0.25 -8.23
N LYS A 82 15.96 0.10 -9.51
CA LYS A 82 16.75 1.26 -9.97
C LYS A 82 16.13 2.59 -9.54
N ALA A 83 14.81 2.75 -9.75
CA ALA A 83 14.08 3.95 -9.33
C ALA A 83 14.17 4.14 -7.81
N ILE A 84 14.11 3.05 -7.04
CA ILE A 84 14.26 3.10 -5.58
C ILE A 84 15.67 3.53 -5.16
N GLU A 85 16.73 3.01 -5.80
CA GLU A 85 18.11 3.40 -5.52
C GLU A 85 18.36 4.89 -5.82
N GLU A 86 17.83 5.37 -6.94
CA GLU A 86 17.89 6.78 -7.32
C GLU A 86 17.13 7.66 -6.31
N ALA A 87 15.91 7.28 -5.94
CA ALA A 87 15.11 8.00 -4.96
C ALA A 87 15.83 8.08 -3.60
N LEU A 88 16.40 6.98 -3.11
CA LEU A 88 17.16 6.95 -1.84
C LEU A 88 18.37 7.88 -1.87
N THR A 89 19.06 7.98 -3.02
CA THR A 89 20.21 8.86 -3.23
C THR A 89 19.76 10.34 -3.17
N ASN A 90 18.72 10.69 -3.91
CA ASN A 90 18.17 12.04 -3.93
C ASN A 90 17.63 12.47 -2.57
N ILE A 91 16.90 11.57 -1.87
CA ILE A 91 16.39 11.82 -0.52
C ILE A 91 17.54 12.12 0.46
N THR A 92 18.62 11.33 0.43
CA THR A 92 19.75 11.52 1.34
C THR A 92 20.45 12.86 1.10
N ALA A 93 20.63 13.25 -0.17
CA ALA A 93 21.21 14.54 -0.52
C ALA A 93 20.33 15.72 -0.08
N ALA A 94 19.02 15.63 -0.32
CA ALA A 94 18.05 16.64 0.10
C ALA A 94 17.99 16.78 1.63
N GLU A 95 18.03 15.67 2.37
CA GLU A 95 18.02 15.67 3.85
C GLU A 95 19.22 16.44 4.41
N GLN A 96 20.41 16.24 3.82
CA GLN A 96 21.63 16.94 4.23
C GLN A 96 21.56 18.45 3.97
N GLN A 97 21.03 18.86 2.81
CA GLN A 97 20.86 20.27 2.47
C GLN A 97 19.82 20.95 3.36
N ALA A 98 18.68 20.30 3.59
CA ALA A 98 17.62 20.77 4.47
C ALA A 98 18.09 20.93 5.91
N GLU A 99 18.92 20.00 6.42
CA GLU A 99 19.52 20.10 7.76
C GLU A 99 20.48 21.30 7.88
N GLY A 100 21.25 21.59 6.82
CA GLY A 100 22.08 22.80 6.77
C GLY A 100 21.25 24.08 6.84
N ARG A 101 20.15 24.12 6.08
CA ARG A 101 19.23 25.28 6.06
C ARG A 101 18.44 25.43 7.36
N ARG A 102 17.99 24.34 7.97
CA ARG A 102 17.36 24.34 9.31
C ARG A 102 18.27 25.00 10.34
N LYS A 103 19.53 24.57 10.42
CA LYS A 103 20.52 25.14 11.35
C LYS A 103 20.75 26.62 11.11
N PHE A 104 20.83 27.04 9.84
CA PHE A 104 20.95 28.45 9.49
C PHE A 104 19.78 29.28 10.04
N MET A 105 18.54 28.81 9.88
CA MET A 105 17.34 29.47 10.42
C MET A 105 17.34 29.53 11.96
N GLU A 106 17.72 28.43 12.61
CA GLU A 106 17.79 28.33 14.08
C GLU A 106 18.87 29.25 14.67
N TYR A 107 20.08 29.26 14.10
CA TYR A 107 21.18 30.11 14.58
C TYR A 107 20.91 31.60 14.38
N GLY A 108 20.25 31.96 13.28
CA GLY A 108 19.84 33.34 13.02
C GLY A 108 18.58 33.78 13.78
N ASN A 109 17.85 32.84 14.40
CA ASN A 109 16.54 33.07 15.01
C ASN A 109 15.56 33.77 14.03
N PHE A 110 15.63 33.42 12.74
CA PHE A 110 14.82 34.03 11.68
C PHE A 110 13.39 33.49 11.74
N LYS A 111 12.51 34.18 12.48
CA LYS A 111 11.12 33.78 12.68
C LYS A 111 10.20 34.54 11.71
N VAL A 112 9.41 33.81 10.93
CA VAL A 112 8.43 34.37 9.96
C VAL A 112 7.01 34.20 10.46
N GLY A 113 6.62 32.96 10.80
CA GLY A 113 5.30 32.64 11.35
C GLY A 113 5.24 32.65 12.87
N ASN A 114 4.22 31.98 13.42
CA ASN A 114 4.02 31.82 14.86
C ASN A 114 4.84 30.67 15.47
N TYR A 115 5.34 29.78 14.62
CA TYR A 115 6.13 28.60 14.99
C TYR A 115 7.63 28.91 15.19
N PRO A 116 8.39 28.02 15.85
CA PRO A 116 9.84 28.20 16.03
C PRO A 116 10.61 28.20 14.69
N SER A 117 11.66 29.02 14.60
CA SER A 117 12.49 29.13 13.39
C SER A 117 13.08 27.78 12.98
N GLY A 118 13.00 27.45 11.68
CA GLY A 118 13.55 26.21 11.12
C GLY A 118 12.57 25.03 11.13
N TYR A 119 11.36 25.19 11.67
CA TYR A 119 10.31 24.16 11.60
C TYR A 119 9.97 23.77 10.17
N GLU A 120 10.01 24.73 9.25
CA GLU A 120 9.71 24.52 7.82
C GLU A 120 10.62 23.44 7.23
N TYR A 121 11.92 23.50 7.55
CA TYR A 121 12.90 22.52 7.08
C TYR A 121 12.98 21.27 7.97
N LEU A 122 12.68 21.38 9.27
CA LEU A 122 12.55 20.20 10.14
C LEU A 122 11.46 19.25 9.64
N ILE A 123 10.33 19.81 9.20
CA ILE A 123 9.24 19.05 8.57
C ILE A 123 9.73 18.37 7.30
N CYS A 124 10.38 19.11 6.38
CA CYS A 124 10.93 18.53 5.15
C CYS A 124 11.89 17.37 5.44
N ILE A 125 12.76 17.50 6.46
CA ILE A 125 13.67 16.42 6.89
C ILE A 125 12.90 15.21 7.40
N CYS A 126 11.82 15.44 8.16
CA CYS A 126 10.99 14.37 8.68
C CYS A 126 10.22 13.65 7.56
N ASP A 127 9.70 14.39 6.58
CA ASP A 127 9.04 13.82 5.40
C ASP A 127 10.02 13.00 4.55
N LEU A 128 11.23 13.53 4.30
CA LEU A 128 12.30 12.81 3.61
C LEU A 128 12.72 11.53 4.37
N SER A 129 12.84 11.62 5.70
CA SER A 129 13.14 10.46 6.56
C SER A 129 12.03 9.41 6.49
N LEU A 130 10.77 9.85 6.45
CA LEU A 130 9.61 8.97 6.30
C LEU A 130 9.61 8.27 4.94
N MET A 131 9.82 9.02 3.85
CA MET A 131 9.98 8.47 2.49
C MET A 131 11.07 7.40 2.45
N GLN A 132 12.22 7.67 3.07
CA GLN A 132 13.33 6.73 3.16
C GLN A 132 12.96 5.46 3.95
N SER A 133 12.27 5.61 5.08
CA SER A 133 11.79 4.46 5.87
C SER A 133 10.80 3.60 5.07
N ILE A 134 9.89 4.21 4.31
CA ILE A 134 8.92 3.49 3.47
C ILE A 134 9.66 2.66 2.41
N LEU A 135 10.56 3.28 1.63
CA LEU A 135 11.35 2.56 0.62
C LEU A 135 12.23 1.46 1.24
N GLY A 136 12.77 1.73 2.43
CA GLY A 136 13.56 0.77 3.20
C GLY A 136 12.76 -0.47 3.61
N PHE A 137 11.48 -0.34 3.99
CA PHE A 137 10.64 -1.50 4.29
C PHE A 137 10.23 -2.31 3.06
N VAL A 138 10.09 -1.65 1.91
CA VAL A 138 9.70 -2.30 0.65
C VAL A 138 10.82 -3.22 0.13
N VAL A 139 12.06 -2.73 0.09
CA VAL A 139 13.18 -3.41 -0.58
C VAL A 139 14.16 -4.06 0.39
N GLY A 140 14.19 -3.56 1.62
CA GLY A 140 15.25 -3.81 2.58
C GLY A 140 15.40 -5.27 3.00
N SER A 141 16.66 -5.63 3.29
CA SER A 141 16.97 -6.80 4.11
C SER A 141 16.40 -6.63 5.53
N PHE A 142 16.48 -7.68 6.36
CA PHE A 142 16.15 -7.56 7.78
C PHE A 142 16.89 -6.39 8.46
N VAL A 143 18.18 -6.20 8.14
CA VAL A 143 18.99 -5.09 8.70
C VAL A 143 18.46 -3.74 8.25
N ASP A 144 18.04 -3.62 7.00
CA ASP A 144 17.46 -2.38 6.46
C ASP A 144 16.09 -2.09 7.09
N ASN A 145 15.30 -3.12 7.37
CA ASN A 145 14.05 -2.98 8.13
C ASN A 145 14.31 -2.46 9.55
N VAL A 146 15.36 -2.93 10.22
CA VAL A 146 15.78 -2.41 11.55
C VAL A 146 16.17 -0.94 11.47
N LYS A 147 17.00 -0.56 10.48
CA LYS A 147 17.39 0.85 10.26
C LYS A 147 16.18 1.73 9.96
N SER A 148 15.27 1.23 9.11
CA SER A 148 14.03 1.92 8.73
C SER A 148 13.11 2.12 9.92
N ALA A 149 12.99 1.12 10.81
CA ALA A 149 12.25 1.24 12.06
C ALA A 149 12.86 2.28 13.02
N TYR A 150 14.19 2.33 13.14
CA TYR A 150 14.87 3.34 13.95
C TYR A 150 14.64 4.77 13.43
N ARG A 151 14.74 4.97 12.11
CA ARG A 151 14.41 6.25 11.45
C ARG A 151 12.95 6.63 11.67
N LEU A 152 12.02 5.69 11.47
CA LEU A 152 10.59 5.90 11.66
C LEU A 152 10.30 6.37 13.09
N ARG A 153 10.96 5.75 14.08
CA ARG A 153 10.87 6.15 15.48
C ARG A 153 11.34 7.57 15.74
N LYS A 154 12.52 7.94 15.24
CA LYS A 154 13.07 9.30 15.39
C LYS A 154 12.10 10.33 14.80
N THR A 155 11.58 10.02 13.61
CA THR A 155 10.64 10.86 12.87
C THR A 155 9.33 11.03 13.64
N PHE A 156 8.77 9.95 14.18
CA PHE A 156 7.57 10.00 15.02
C PHE A 156 7.75 10.90 16.24
N ILE A 157 8.88 10.78 16.96
CA ILE A 157 9.16 11.64 18.12
C ILE A 157 9.21 13.12 17.73
N SER A 158 9.81 13.45 16.58
CA SER A 158 9.82 14.83 16.07
C SER A 158 8.42 15.33 15.76
N PHE A 159 7.61 14.56 15.04
CA PHE A 159 6.23 14.95 14.73
C PHE A 159 5.34 15.04 15.97
N THR A 160 5.51 14.19 16.97
CA THR A 160 4.75 14.32 18.24
C THR A 160 5.00 15.69 18.89
N LYS A 161 6.27 16.12 18.98
CA LYS A 161 6.62 17.43 19.55
C LYS A 161 6.07 18.58 18.71
N MET A 162 6.18 18.49 17.39
CA MET A 162 5.61 19.51 16.50
C MET A 162 4.09 19.56 16.62
N MET A 163 3.42 18.40 16.77
CA MET A 163 1.98 18.31 16.92
C MET A 163 1.49 18.93 18.24
N GLU A 164 2.25 18.77 19.33
CA GLU A 164 1.99 19.47 20.60
C GLU A 164 2.00 21.00 20.39
N HIS A 165 3.04 21.54 19.75
CA HIS A 165 3.12 22.96 19.44
C HIS A 165 2.01 23.44 18.49
N VAL A 166 1.67 22.64 17.47
CA VAL A 166 0.55 22.95 16.55
C VAL A 166 -0.77 23.05 17.32
N ARG A 167 -1.07 22.08 18.19
CA ARG A 167 -2.28 22.09 19.03
C ARG A 167 -2.32 23.34 19.92
N GLU A 168 -1.22 23.68 20.57
CA GLU A 168 -1.11 24.88 21.41
C GLU A 168 -1.35 26.18 20.62
N ILE A 169 -0.68 26.35 19.47
CA ILE A 169 -0.79 27.56 18.66
C ILE A 169 -2.18 27.68 18.02
N GLN A 170 -2.76 26.60 17.51
CA GLN A 170 -4.12 26.59 16.99
C GLN A 170 -5.16 26.96 18.07
N GLN A 171 -4.96 26.47 19.30
CA GLN A 171 -5.83 26.85 20.43
C GLN A 171 -5.72 28.36 20.74
N LYS A 172 -4.50 28.91 20.77
CA LYS A 172 -4.27 30.35 20.97
C LYS A 172 -4.88 31.20 19.85
N LYS A 173 -4.77 30.77 18.59
CA LYS A 173 -5.43 31.40 17.44
C LYS A 173 -6.96 31.38 17.60
N LYS A 174 -7.53 30.25 17.99
CA LYS A 174 -8.98 30.09 18.23
C LYS A 174 -9.49 30.98 19.38
N ASN A 175 -8.68 31.17 20.41
CA ASN A 175 -8.98 32.08 21.53
C ASN A 175 -8.76 33.56 21.18
N GLY A 176 -8.20 33.87 20.01
CA GLY A 176 -7.87 35.24 19.60
C GLY A 176 -6.60 35.81 20.26
N GLU A 177 -5.82 34.98 20.97
CA GLU A 177 -4.56 35.38 21.60
C GLU A 177 -3.44 35.62 20.57
N ILE A 178 -3.51 34.93 19.44
CA ILE A 178 -2.61 35.07 18.30
C ILE A 178 -3.45 35.46 17.09
N GLN A 179 -3.09 36.56 16.43
CA GLN A 179 -3.63 36.96 15.14
C GLN A 179 -2.46 37.24 14.21
N SER A 180 -2.45 36.60 13.04
CA SER A 180 -1.49 36.93 11.98
C SER A 180 -2.24 37.61 10.84
N SER A 181 -1.86 38.85 10.53
CA SER A 181 -2.36 39.60 9.37
C SER A 181 -1.36 39.63 8.21
N ASP A 182 -0.11 39.20 8.45
CA ASP A 182 0.92 39.11 7.43
C ASP A 182 0.70 37.86 6.54
N PRO A 183 0.53 38.00 5.22
CA PRO A 183 0.34 36.88 4.31
C PRO A 183 1.51 35.88 4.29
N ASN A 184 2.75 36.32 4.56
CA ASN A 184 3.90 35.44 4.62
C ASN A 184 3.85 34.55 5.86
N ALA A 185 3.63 35.14 7.04
CA ALA A 185 3.41 34.40 8.28
C ALA A 185 2.21 33.44 8.19
N GLN A 186 1.09 33.85 7.58
CA GLN A 186 -0.07 32.96 7.37
C GLN A 186 0.27 31.75 6.50
N PHE A 187 1.01 31.96 5.41
CA PHE A 187 1.45 30.88 4.54
C PHE A 187 2.37 29.89 5.27
N ILE A 188 3.35 30.39 6.03
CA ILE A 188 4.29 29.54 6.79
C ILE A 188 3.55 28.76 7.88
N ASP A 189 2.62 29.41 8.58
CA ASP A 189 1.79 28.73 9.57
C ASP A 189 0.96 27.60 8.95
N GLU A 190 0.28 27.85 7.81
CA GLU A 190 -0.48 26.81 7.10
C GLU A 190 0.43 25.68 6.61
N PHE A 191 1.60 26.01 6.06
CA PHE A 191 2.61 25.04 5.64
C PHE A 191 3.00 24.12 6.80
N ILE A 192 3.27 24.69 7.98
CA ILE A 192 3.66 23.93 9.16
C ILE A 192 2.49 23.10 9.69
N GLU A 193 1.32 23.71 9.88
CA GLU A 193 0.15 23.04 10.45
C GLU A 193 -0.30 21.86 9.60
N SER A 194 -0.50 22.08 8.30
CA SER A 194 -0.95 21.04 7.37
C SER A 194 0.06 19.90 7.26
N SER A 195 1.37 20.20 7.22
CA SER A 195 2.41 19.18 7.12
C SER A 195 2.59 18.39 8.41
N VAL A 196 2.49 19.04 9.58
CA VAL A 196 2.59 18.35 10.88
C VAL A 196 1.40 17.43 11.12
N ILE A 197 0.18 17.89 10.84
CA ILE A 197 -1.05 17.07 10.96
C ILE A 197 -0.95 15.86 10.03
N THR A 198 -0.54 16.07 8.77
CA THR A 198 -0.41 15.02 7.77
C THR A 198 0.68 14.02 8.15
N GLY A 199 1.91 14.49 8.41
CA GLY A 199 3.04 13.64 8.76
C GLY A 199 2.82 12.84 10.04
N TYR A 200 2.24 13.46 11.08
CA TYR A 200 1.86 12.76 12.30
C TYR A 200 0.77 11.72 12.06
N GLY A 201 -0.26 12.05 11.26
CA GLY A 201 -1.31 11.13 10.84
C GLY A 201 -0.77 9.93 10.07
N VAL A 202 0.04 10.16 9.03
CA VAL A 202 0.67 9.11 8.22
C VAL A 202 1.57 8.22 9.07
N LEU A 203 2.41 8.79 9.95
CA LEU A 203 3.28 8.00 10.82
C LEU A 203 2.51 7.15 11.83
N THR A 204 1.52 7.73 12.51
CA THR A 204 0.68 7.01 13.47
C THR A 204 -0.05 5.87 12.78
N PHE A 205 -0.54 6.13 11.56
CA PHE A 205 -1.18 5.13 10.71
C PHE A 205 -0.22 4.01 10.30
N LEU A 206 0.96 4.33 9.76
CA LEU A 206 1.96 3.34 9.34
C LEU A 206 2.42 2.46 10.50
N ILE A 207 2.64 3.06 11.68
CA ILE A 207 3.00 2.31 12.89
C ILE A 207 1.90 1.29 13.25
N SER A 208 0.62 1.65 13.07
CA SER A 208 -0.50 0.72 13.28
C SER A 208 -0.48 -0.49 12.34
N LEU A 209 0.14 -0.37 11.16
CA LEU A 209 0.23 -1.44 10.16
C LEU A 209 1.47 -2.35 10.34
N LEU A 210 2.43 -1.98 11.18
CA LEU A 210 3.65 -2.75 11.35
C LEU A 210 3.36 -4.11 12.00
N SER A 211 4.07 -5.14 11.52
CA SER A 211 3.95 -6.49 12.07
C SER A 211 4.42 -6.55 13.53
N PRO A 212 3.95 -7.51 14.34
CA PRO A 212 4.38 -7.67 15.73
C PRO A 212 5.90 -7.79 15.91
N SER A 213 6.61 -8.32 14.92
CA SER A 213 8.07 -8.43 14.93
C SER A 213 8.76 -7.09 14.79
N ILE A 214 8.26 -6.20 13.92
CA ILE A 214 8.77 -4.84 13.79
C ILE A 214 8.34 -4.00 14.99
N MET A 215 7.09 -4.17 15.44
CA MET A 215 6.59 -3.52 16.65
C MET A 215 7.41 -3.88 17.88
N ARG A 216 7.93 -5.11 18.01
CA ARG A 216 8.86 -5.49 19.09
C ARG A 216 10.18 -4.72 19.09
N ILE A 217 10.69 -4.35 17.91
CA ILE A 217 11.88 -3.50 17.78
C ILE A 217 11.55 -2.07 18.28
N LEU A 218 10.32 -1.62 18.04
CA LEU A 218 9.82 -0.31 18.48
C LEU A 218 9.39 -0.29 19.96
N SER A 219 8.91 -1.43 20.50
CA SER A 219 8.24 -1.54 21.81
C SER A 219 9.14 -1.35 23.04
N PHE A 220 10.44 -1.08 22.85
CA PHE A 220 11.27 -0.54 23.92
C PHE A 220 10.81 0.87 24.38
N PHE A 221 9.87 1.48 23.66
CA PHE A 221 9.24 2.76 24.01
C PHE A 221 7.71 2.66 23.82
N SER A 222 6.96 3.50 24.54
CA SER A 222 5.50 3.49 24.70
C SER A 222 4.69 3.86 23.45
N PHE A 223 4.99 3.27 22.30
CA PHE A 223 4.26 3.48 21.06
C PHE A 223 2.97 2.66 21.03
N HIS A 224 1.84 3.34 21.18
CA HIS A 224 0.53 2.79 20.86
C HIS A 224 -0.04 3.64 19.72
N GLY A 225 0.04 3.15 18.49
CA GLY A 225 -0.59 3.83 17.35
C GLY A 225 -2.11 3.71 17.48
N ALA A 226 -2.80 4.83 17.76
CA ALA A 226 -4.25 4.89 17.74
C ALA A 226 -4.73 5.08 16.30
N ARG A 227 -5.02 3.97 15.59
CA ARG A 227 -5.48 4.01 14.19
C ARG A 227 -6.67 4.94 14.00
N LYS A 228 -7.63 4.97 14.94
CA LYS A 228 -8.79 5.88 14.89
C LYS A 228 -8.38 7.35 14.87
N GLU A 229 -7.46 7.75 15.75
CA GLU A 229 -6.90 9.11 15.77
C GLU A 229 -6.16 9.42 14.45
N ALA A 230 -5.34 8.49 13.98
CA ALA A 230 -4.57 8.65 12.74
C ALA A 230 -5.48 8.92 11.53
N VAL A 231 -6.55 8.13 11.38
CA VAL A 231 -7.55 8.30 10.30
C VAL A 231 -8.26 9.66 10.44
N GLN A 232 -8.62 10.07 11.65
CA GLN A 232 -9.24 11.39 11.88
C GLN A 232 -8.32 12.56 11.51
N LEU A 233 -7.03 12.46 11.85
CA LEU A 233 -6.03 13.47 11.49
C LEU A 233 -5.82 13.55 9.99
N LEU A 234 -5.71 12.41 9.31
CA LEU A 234 -5.61 12.36 7.85
C LEU A 234 -6.84 12.99 7.18
N TRP A 235 -8.03 12.68 7.68
CA TRP A 235 -9.25 13.32 7.21
C TRP A 235 -9.28 14.83 7.45
N THR A 236 -8.79 15.30 8.59
CA THR A 236 -8.63 16.74 8.87
C THR A 236 -7.64 17.37 7.89
N ALA A 237 -6.55 16.66 7.57
CA ALA A 237 -5.57 17.13 6.60
C ALA A 237 -6.15 17.29 5.18
N THR A 238 -7.14 16.48 4.79
CA THR A 238 -7.76 16.59 3.45
C THR A 238 -8.48 17.91 3.20
N ASP A 239 -8.81 18.68 4.26
CA ASP A 239 -9.44 20.00 4.12
C ASP A 239 -8.44 21.08 3.65
N TYR A 240 -7.13 20.84 3.77
CA TYR A 240 -6.12 21.77 3.26
C TYR A 240 -6.00 21.67 1.74
N SER A 241 -6.15 22.82 1.06
CA SER A 241 -6.02 22.94 -0.40
C SER A 241 -4.55 23.05 -0.85
N ASN A 242 -3.67 22.23 -0.27
CA ASN A 242 -2.24 22.15 -0.60
C ASN A 242 -1.81 20.68 -0.81
N ILE A 243 -0.51 20.42 -1.03
CA ILE A 243 0.02 19.06 -1.27
C ILE A 243 -0.26 18.11 -0.10
N GLN A 244 -0.31 18.61 1.13
CA GLN A 244 -0.46 17.79 2.33
C GLN A 244 -1.85 17.16 2.39
N GLY A 245 -2.89 17.91 2.02
CA GLY A 245 -4.24 17.36 1.86
C GLY A 245 -4.31 16.26 0.78
N ALA A 246 -3.54 16.42 -0.31
CA ALA A 246 -3.44 15.39 -1.35
C ALA A 246 -2.72 14.12 -0.85
N VAL A 247 -1.60 14.28 -0.13
CA VAL A 247 -0.86 13.15 0.48
C VAL A 247 -1.71 12.43 1.52
N ALA A 248 -2.47 13.16 2.34
CA ALA A 248 -3.39 12.57 3.30
C ALA A 248 -4.48 11.73 2.59
N LEU A 249 -5.04 12.24 1.49
CA LEU A 249 -6.02 11.50 0.69
C LEU A 249 -5.41 10.27 0.00
N LEU A 250 -4.18 10.35 -0.52
CA LEU A 250 -3.45 9.19 -1.05
C LEU A 250 -3.27 8.11 0.02
N CYS A 251 -2.95 8.51 1.26
CA CYS A 251 -2.80 7.59 2.39
C CYS A 251 -4.14 6.92 2.76
N LEU A 252 -5.21 7.70 2.87
CA LEU A 252 -6.57 7.20 3.13
C LEU A 252 -7.06 6.26 2.03
N TYR A 253 -6.79 6.58 0.76
CA TYR A 253 -7.09 5.70 -0.36
C TYR A 253 -6.29 4.40 -0.29
N ALA A 254 -4.97 4.46 -0.10
CA ALA A 254 -4.13 3.27 0.00
C ALA A 254 -4.62 2.33 1.13
N PHE A 255 -5.05 2.91 2.25
CA PHE A 255 -5.65 2.14 3.33
C PHE A 255 -6.98 1.51 2.94
N ASN A 256 -7.96 2.31 2.50
CA ASN A 256 -9.33 1.86 2.30
C ASN A 256 -9.48 1.02 1.02
N ALA A 257 -8.90 1.49 -0.08
CA ALA A 257 -9.08 0.90 -1.40
C ALA A 257 -8.02 -0.14 -1.78
N MET A 258 -6.88 -0.24 -1.07
CA MET A 258 -5.92 -1.33 -1.30
C MET A 258 -5.89 -2.32 -0.14
N VAL A 259 -5.52 -1.88 1.07
CA VAL A 259 -5.34 -2.78 2.22
C VAL A 259 -6.66 -3.37 2.70
N GLN A 260 -7.65 -2.52 3.02
CA GLN A 260 -8.93 -2.98 3.56
C GLN A 260 -9.75 -3.75 2.53
N SER A 261 -9.74 -3.33 1.25
CA SER A 261 -10.48 -4.04 0.19
C SER A 261 -10.08 -5.52 0.00
N SER A 262 -8.87 -5.90 0.48
CA SER A 262 -8.33 -7.26 0.43
C SER A 262 -8.63 -8.08 1.69
N ALA A 263 -9.21 -7.47 2.73
CA ALA A 263 -9.46 -8.08 4.04
C ALA A 263 -10.91 -8.56 4.18
N SER A 264 -11.08 -9.65 4.94
CA SER A 264 -12.42 -10.20 5.26
C SER A 264 -13.02 -9.59 6.54
N ILE A 265 -12.20 -8.95 7.39
CA ILE A 265 -12.63 -8.25 8.62
C ILE A 265 -12.47 -6.75 8.40
N LEU A 266 -13.58 -6.09 8.08
CA LEU A 266 -13.64 -4.68 7.71
C LEU A 266 -14.16 -3.82 8.88
N PRO A 267 -13.78 -2.53 8.96
CA PRO A 267 -14.44 -1.58 9.86
C PRO A 267 -15.95 -1.54 9.66
N LEU A 268 -16.70 -1.30 10.72
CA LEU A 268 -18.17 -1.31 10.67
C LEU A 268 -18.72 -0.21 9.75
N ASN A 269 -17.98 0.90 9.61
CA ASN A 269 -18.32 2.03 8.76
C ASN A 269 -17.60 2.00 7.39
N TYR A 270 -17.07 0.85 6.94
CA TYR A 270 -16.23 0.78 5.74
C TYR A 270 -16.89 1.34 4.47
N SER A 271 -18.20 1.12 4.29
CA SER A 271 -18.95 1.68 3.15
C SER A 271 -18.97 3.21 3.17
N ASP A 272 -19.07 3.81 4.36
CA ASP A 272 -19.07 5.27 4.53
C ASP A 272 -17.67 5.83 4.27
N GLU A 273 -16.62 5.14 4.70
CA GLU A 273 -15.23 5.51 4.40
C GLU A 273 -14.93 5.48 2.89
N LEU A 274 -15.41 4.45 2.17
CA LEU A 274 -15.30 4.40 0.70
C LEU A 274 -16.08 5.53 0.02
N PHE A 275 -17.28 5.84 0.51
CA PHE A 275 -18.05 6.98 0.00
C PHE A 275 -17.33 8.31 0.22
N ARG A 276 -16.78 8.52 1.42
CA ARG A 276 -16.03 9.72 1.76
C ARG A 276 -14.75 9.85 0.92
N CYS A 277 -14.04 8.76 0.69
CA CYS A 277 -12.89 8.72 -0.24
C CYS A 277 -13.31 9.13 -1.65
N GLN A 278 -14.44 8.62 -2.15
CA GLN A 278 -14.95 8.99 -3.47
C GLN A 278 -15.21 10.50 -3.58
N GLN A 279 -15.89 11.09 -2.60
CA GLN A 279 -16.17 12.53 -2.59
C GLN A 279 -14.90 13.38 -2.56
N ALA A 280 -13.91 12.98 -1.75
CA ALA A 280 -12.63 13.67 -1.67
C ALA A 280 -11.86 13.58 -2.99
N ILE A 281 -11.88 12.42 -3.67
CA ILE A 281 -11.28 12.25 -4.99
C ILE A 281 -12.01 13.10 -6.05
N ASP A 282 -13.35 13.13 -6.01
CA ASP A 282 -14.14 13.95 -6.94
C ASP A 282 -13.81 15.44 -6.78
N SER A 283 -13.59 15.90 -5.55
CA SER A 283 -13.15 17.27 -5.24
C SER A 283 -11.72 17.53 -5.73
N ILE A 284 -10.77 16.65 -5.40
CA ILE A 284 -9.36 16.88 -5.71
C ILE A 284 -9.08 16.86 -7.22
N ARG A 285 -9.89 16.13 -8.00
CA ARG A 285 -9.84 16.14 -9.46
C ARG A 285 -10.21 17.47 -10.09
N GLN A 286 -10.93 18.35 -9.38
CA GLN A 286 -11.15 19.71 -9.84
C GLN A 286 -9.86 20.53 -9.79
N ARG A 287 -9.00 20.26 -8.80
CA ARG A 287 -7.69 20.89 -8.64
C ARG A 287 -6.64 20.26 -9.56
N TYR A 288 -6.59 18.93 -9.63
CA TYR A 288 -5.65 18.17 -10.44
C TYR A 288 -6.36 17.50 -11.63
N SER A 289 -6.94 18.32 -12.51
CA SER A 289 -7.77 17.86 -13.62
C SER A 289 -7.05 17.02 -14.68
N LYS A 290 -5.71 17.11 -14.75
CA LYS A 290 -4.88 16.32 -15.65
C LYS A 290 -4.19 15.14 -14.96
N GLY A 291 -4.18 15.09 -13.63
CA GLY A 291 -3.49 14.05 -12.87
C GLY A 291 -4.16 12.68 -13.04
N ALA A 292 -3.48 11.76 -13.71
CA ALA A 292 -4.01 10.44 -14.03
C ALA A 292 -4.24 9.58 -12.78
N ILE A 293 -3.38 9.70 -11.77
CA ILE A 293 -3.49 8.93 -10.52
C ILE A 293 -4.90 9.06 -9.92
N TRP A 294 -5.48 10.26 -9.94
CA TRP A 294 -6.80 10.53 -9.40
C TRP A 294 -7.92 9.89 -10.22
N ALA A 295 -7.74 9.80 -11.54
CA ALA A 295 -8.66 9.11 -12.42
C ALA A 295 -8.66 7.60 -12.15
N VAL A 296 -7.47 6.98 -12.04
CA VAL A 296 -7.34 5.55 -11.71
C VAL A 296 -7.95 5.25 -10.34
N MET A 297 -7.65 6.08 -9.33
CA MET A 297 -8.23 5.95 -7.99
C MET A 297 -9.76 6.04 -7.99
N GLN A 298 -10.34 6.94 -8.78
CA GLN A 298 -11.79 7.04 -8.94
C GLN A 298 -12.38 5.77 -9.57
N GLY A 299 -11.76 5.23 -10.63
CA GLY A 299 -12.22 4.00 -11.28
C GLY A 299 -12.28 2.83 -10.29
N LYS A 300 -11.22 2.64 -9.50
CA LYS A 300 -11.19 1.63 -8.44
C LYS A 300 -12.27 1.85 -7.38
N LEU A 301 -12.52 3.08 -6.95
CA LEU A 301 -13.56 3.36 -5.96
C LEU A 301 -14.98 3.10 -6.51
N TYR A 302 -15.25 3.39 -7.79
CA TYR A 302 -16.52 3.00 -8.42
C TYR A 302 -16.72 1.49 -8.37
N PHE A 303 -15.67 0.75 -8.70
CA PHE A 303 -15.69 -0.70 -8.68
C PHE A 303 -15.92 -1.26 -7.27
N LEU A 304 -15.13 -0.82 -6.27
CA LEU A 304 -15.28 -1.23 -4.87
C LEU A 304 -16.66 -0.93 -4.29
N ARG A 305 -17.36 0.08 -4.83
CA ARG A 305 -18.71 0.48 -4.43
C ARG A 305 -19.81 -0.19 -5.26
N GLY A 306 -19.48 -1.14 -6.13
CA GLY A 306 -20.42 -1.88 -6.96
C GLY A 306 -20.97 -1.10 -8.15
N ASN A 307 -20.35 0.03 -8.52
CA ASN A 307 -20.71 0.79 -9.72
C ASN A 307 -19.84 0.34 -10.90
N THR A 308 -20.13 -0.87 -11.39
CA THR A 308 -19.38 -1.52 -12.46
C THR A 308 -19.38 -0.74 -13.77
N GLU A 309 -20.50 -0.09 -14.13
CA GLU A 309 -20.62 0.69 -15.37
C GLU A 309 -19.65 1.86 -15.37
N LYS A 310 -19.64 2.67 -14.30
CA LYS A 310 -18.68 3.78 -14.18
C LYS A 310 -17.24 3.30 -14.07
N ALA A 311 -16.99 2.17 -13.43
CA ALA A 311 -15.66 1.58 -13.41
C ALA A 311 -15.17 1.25 -14.82
N LEU A 312 -16.03 0.64 -15.66
CA LEU A 312 -15.71 0.35 -17.06
C LEU A 312 -15.49 1.63 -17.89
N GLU A 313 -16.32 2.66 -17.71
CA GLU A 313 -16.13 3.96 -18.37
C GLU A 313 -14.75 4.56 -18.03
N MET A 314 -14.34 4.47 -16.77
CA MET A 314 -13.03 4.95 -16.32
C MET A 314 -11.88 4.11 -16.90
N GLU A 315 -12.08 2.81 -17.12
CA GLU A 315 -11.07 1.96 -17.76
C GLU A 315 -10.94 2.22 -19.27
N GLU A 316 -11.98 2.72 -19.92
CA GLU A 316 -11.91 3.13 -21.34
C GLU A 316 -11.24 4.51 -21.51
N MET A 317 -11.04 5.26 -20.41
CA MET A 317 -10.34 6.53 -20.43
C MET A 317 -8.87 6.36 -20.84
N HIS A 318 -8.44 7.16 -21.81
CA HIS A 318 -7.09 7.16 -22.35
C HIS A 318 -6.13 8.01 -21.51
N ILE A 319 -4.94 7.47 -21.19
CA ILE A 319 -3.95 8.08 -20.28
C ILE A 319 -2.52 7.91 -20.84
N ASP A 320 -2.23 8.48 -22.01
CA ASP A 320 -0.93 8.26 -22.68
C ASP A 320 0.21 9.18 -22.23
N ASN A 321 -0.10 10.33 -21.61
CA ASN A 321 0.91 11.31 -21.18
C ASN A 321 1.30 11.19 -19.70
N SER A 322 0.97 10.08 -19.05
CA SER A 322 1.27 9.87 -17.63
C SER A 322 2.44 8.92 -17.43
N MET A 323 2.88 8.78 -16.18
CA MET A 323 3.94 7.87 -15.80
C MET A 323 3.55 6.41 -16.08
N GLU A 324 4.47 5.62 -16.62
CA GLU A 324 4.28 4.18 -16.92
C GLU A 324 3.75 3.41 -15.70
N GLN A 325 4.17 3.78 -14.49
CA GLN A 325 3.73 3.17 -13.24
C GLN A 325 2.23 3.40 -12.98
N ILE A 326 1.69 4.58 -13.33
CA ILE A 326 0.26 4.88 -13.20
C ILE A 326 -0.54 4.10 -14.25
N ILE A 327 -0.02 4.02 -15.49
CA ILE A 327 -0.61 3.22 -16.55
C ILE A 327 -0.66 1.74 -16.16
N ALA A 328 0.42 1.23 -15.55
CA ALA A 328 0.48 -0.14 -15.04
C ALA A 328 -0.51 -0.37 -13.89
N MET A 329 -0.67 0.59 -12.98
CA MET A 329 -1.67 0.53 -11.92
C MET A 329 -3.09 0.44 -12.49
N LYS A 330 -3.42 1.27 -13.50
CA LYS A 330 -4.69 1.22 -14.21
C LYS A 330 -4.91 -0.13 -14.87
N GLY A 331 -3.94 -0.62 -15.64
CA GLY A 331 -4.05 -1.92 -16.31
C GLY A 331 -4.25 -3.09 -15.34
N PHE A 332 -3.63 -3.03 -14.15
CA PHE A 332 -3.84 -4.02 -13.10
C PHE A 332 -5.25 -3.98 -12.53
N ASP A 333 -5.75 -2.79 -12.20
CA ASP A 333 -7.12 -2.61 -11.71
C ASP A 333 -8.16 -3.01 -12.79
N ALA A 334 -7.91 -2.70 -14.06
CA ALA A 334 -8.71 -3.18 -15.20
C ALA A 334 -8.74 -4.70 -15.31
N ALA A 335 -7.59 -5.36 -15.18
CA ALA A 335 -7.53 -6.82 -15.19
C ALA A 335 -8.35 -7.43 -14.05
N MET A 336 -8.26 -6.86 -12.84
CA MET A 336 -9.08 -7.31 -11.70
C MET A 336 -10.57 -7.03 -11.92
N LEU A 337 -10.92 -5.90 -12.53
CA LEU A 337 -12.27 -5.57 -13.01
C LEU A 337 -12.81 -6.65 -13.92
N PHE A 338 -12.11 -6.94 -15.01
CA PHE A 338 -12.53 -7.94 -15.97
C PHE A 338 -12.67 -9.33 -15.37
N VAL A 339 -11.78 -9.75 -14.46
CA VAL A 339 -11.94 -11.02 -13.72
C VAL A 339 -13.19 -11.00 -12.85
N GLY A 340 -13.41 -9.93 -12.09
CA GLY A 340 -14.57 -9.79 -11.19
C GLY A 340 -15.90 -9.82 -11.93
N ILE A 341 -15.96 -9.32 -13.16
CA ILE A 341 -17.15 -9.34 -14.02
C ILE A 341 -17.12 -10.45 -15.08
N ARG A 342 -16.18 -11.39 -14.94
CA ARG A 342 -16.03 -12.59 -15.80
C ARG A 342 -15.77 -12.31 -17.28
N ARG A 343 -15.24 -11.15 -17.64
CA ARG A 343 -14.72 -10.83 -18.98
C ARG A 343 -13.32 -11.40 -19.16
N PHE A 344 -13.17 -12.73 -19.08
CA PHE A 344 -11.85 -13.39 -19.03
C PHE A 344 -10.95 -13.12 -20.24
N LYS A 345 -11.54 -12.96 -21.43
CA LYS A 345 -10.81 -12.57 -22.63
C LYS A 345 -10.16 -11.19 -22.50
N ASP A 346 -10.91 -10.22 -21.99
CA ASP A 346 -10.42 -8.85 -21.79
C ASP A 346 -9.41 -8.80 -20.64
N ALA A 347 -9.64 -9.60 -19.57
CA ALA A 347 -8.67 -9.79 -18.51
C ALA A 347 -7.34 -10.33 -19.04
N THR A 348 -7.36 -11.35 -19.90
CA THR A 348 -6.14 -11.87 -20.55
C THR A 348 -5.41 -10.77 -21.30
N GLN A 349 -6.10 -9.98 -22.12
CA GLN A 349 -5.45 -8.91 -22.89
C GLN A 349 -4.85 -7.84 -21.97
N ALA A 350 -5.58 -7.40 -20.95
CA ALA A 350 -5.10 -6.43 -19.97
C ALA A 350 -3.84 -6.94 -19.24
N ILE A 351 -3.83 -8.21 -18.83
CA ILE A 351 -2.68 -8.83 -18.14
C ILE A 351 -1.45 -8.92 -19.06
N LEU A 352 -1.64 -9.29 -20.33
CA LEU A 352 -0.52 -9.36 -21.28
C LEU A 352 0.05 -7.98 -21.60
N ASN A 353 -0.79 -6.96 -21.70
CA ASN A 353 -0.32 -5.58 -21.86
C ASN A 353 0.53 -5.11 -20.66
N LEU A 354 0.21 -5.56 -19.44
CA LEU A 354 1.03 -5.26 -18.25
C LEU A 354 2.41 -5.89 -18.29
N GLU A 355 2.53 -7.08 -18.86
CA GLU A 355 3.81 -7.77 -19.04
C GLU A 355 4.74 -6.98 -19.95
N ASP A 356 4.20 -6.38 -21.01
CA ASP A 356 4.97 -5.54 -21.93
C ASP A 356 5.33 -4.18 -21.30
N LEU A 357 4.51 -3.69 -20.35
CA LEU A 357 4.64 -2.36 -19.76
C LEU A 357 5.61 -2.30 -18.57
N ASN A 358 5.76 -3.36 -17.77
CA ASN A 358 6.60 -3.31 -16.56
C ASN A 358 7.31 -4.63 -16.22
N SER A 359 8.29 -4.53 -15.32
CA SER A 359 9.20 -5.63 -14.96
C SER A 359 8.88 -6.36 -13.63
N TRP A 360 7.68 -6.16 -13.05
CA TRP A 360 7.35 -6.63 -11.69
C TRP A 360 7.45 -8.16 -11.54
N SER A 361 6.51 -8.90 -12.14
CA SER A 361 6.53 -10.37 -12.20
C SER A 361 5.88 -10.92 -13.47
N HIS A 362 6.70 -11.13 -14.51
CA HIS A 362 6.26 -11.78 -15.75
C HIS A 362 5.74 -13.21 -15.49
N ALA A 363 6.31 -13.90 -14.50
CA ALA A 363 5.82 -15.21 -14.07
C ALA A 363 4.37 -15.14 -13.60
N PHE A 364 4.03 -14.14 -12.79
CA PHE A 364 2.66 -13.93 -12.35
C PHE A 364 1.72 -13.55 -13.50
N TYR A 365 2.13 -12.64 -14.39
CA TYR A 365 1.29 -12.24 -15.53
C TYR A 365 0.96 -13.42 -16.45
N ARG A 366 1.94 -14.26 -16.82
CA ARG A 366 1.70 -15.48 -17.60
C ARG A 366 0.81 -16.47 -16.88
N PHE A 367 1.03 -16.69 -15.59
CA PHE A 367 0.21 -17.56 -14.77
C PHE A 367 -1.27 -17.11 -14.76
N PHE A 368 -1.51 -15.83 -14.45
CA PHE A 368 -2.85 -15.27 -14.37
C PHE A 368 -3.54 -15.25 -15.75
N ALA A 369 -2.84 -14.82 -16.79
CA ALA A 369 -3.34 -14.89 -18.16
C ALA A 369 -3.74 -16.33 -18.53
N GLY A 370 -2.90 -17.33 -18.23
CA GLY A 370 -3.21 -18.73 -18.45
C GLY A 370 -4.46 -19.21 -17.72
N CYS A 371 -4.65 -18.82 -16.45
CA CYS A 371 -5.86 -19.11 -15.68
C CYS A 371 -7.12 -18.51 -16.33
N CYS A 372 -7.07 -17.24 -16.77
CA CYS A 372 -8.19 -16.57 -17.44
C CYS A 372 -8.49 -17.22 -18.80
N MET A 373 -7.45 -17.53 -19.58
CA MET A 373 -7.60 -18.17 -20.89
C MET A 373 -8.25 -19.54 -20.79
N LEU A 374 -7.88 -20.32 -19.78
CA LEU A 374 -8.48 -21.62 -19.51
C LEU A 374 -9.98 -21.48 -19.20
N GLN A 375 -10.34 -20.49 -18.38
CA GLN A 375 -11.74 -20.26 -18.03
C GLN A 375 -12.56 -19.77 -19.24
N HIS A 376 -12.04 -18.84 -20.04
CA HIS A 376 -12.67 -18.40 -21.29
C HIS A 376 -12.93 -19.57 -22.25
N SER A 377 -11.95 -20.45 -22.41
CA SER A 377 -12.11 -21.67 -23.22
C SER A 377 -13.22 -22.59 -22.68
N LYS A 378 -13.29 -22.81 -21.36
CA LYS A 378 -14.36 -23.60 -20.73
C LYS A 378 -15.75 -22.97 -20.96
N GLU A 379 -15.88 -21.66 -20.89
CA GLU A 379 -17.14 -20.95 -21.14
C GLU A 379 -17.58 -21.02 -22.61
N LEU A 380 -16.64 -20.87 -23.55
CA LEU A 380 -16.91 -21.10 -24.98
C LEU A 380 -17.39 -22.54 -25.22
N LYS A 381 -16.76 -23.54 -24.60
CA LYS A 381 -17.20 -24.94 -24.70
C LYS A 381 -18.62 -25.14 -24.17
N LYS A 382 -18.95 -24.55 -23.01
CA LYS A 382 -20.27 -24.68 -22.37
C LYS A 382 -21.38 -23.99 -23.17
N SER A 383 -21.06 -22.87 -23.82
CA SER A 383 -22.01 -22.07 -24.61
C SER A 383 -22.10 -22.47 -26.09
N ASN A 384 -21.36 -23.51 -26.53
CA ASN A 384 -21.18 -23.86 -27.94
C ASN A 384 -20.70 -22.66 -28.80
N GLY A 385 -19.78 -21.87 -28.24
CA GLY A 385 -19.14 -20.72 -28.89
C GLY A 385 -18.13 -21.11 -29.98
N ASN A 386 -17.28 -20.15 -30.37
CA ASN A 386 -16.28 -20.37 -31.42
C ASN A 386 -15.27 -21.47 -31.03
N LYS A 387 -15.28 -22.58 -31.78
CA LYS A 387 -14.43 -23.75 -31.55
C LYS A 387 -12.94 -23.47 -31.76
N GLU A 388 -12.58 -22.71 -32.79
CA GLU A 388 -11.17 -22.36 -33.06
C GLU A 388 -10.59 -21.49 -31.95
N GLU A 389 -11.38 -20.51 -31.48
CA GLU A 389 -11.00 -19.68 -30.34
C GLU A 389 -10.86 -20.51 -29.07
N MET A 390 -11.83 -21.40 -28.79
CA MET A 390 -11.79 -22.31 -27.64
C MET A 390 -10.50 -23.16 -27.63
N GLU A 391 -10.16 -23.80 -28.75
CA GLU A 391 -8.97 -24.65 -28.88
C GLU A 391 -7.68 -23.83 -28.75
N SER A 392 -7.62 -22.65 -29.38
CA SER A 392 -6.47 -21.73 -29.30
C SER A 392 -6.21 -21.26 -27.87
N TYR A 393 -7.25 -20.82 -27.17
CA TYR A 393 -7.14 -20.37 -25.78
C TYR A 393 -6.77 -21.51 -24.84
N SER A 394 -7.34 -22.70 -25.03
CA SER A 394 -6.97 -23.88 -24.22
C SER A 394 -5.50 -24.25 -24.38
N ALA A 395 -4.98 -24.26 -25.62
CA ALA A 395 -3.58 -24.61 -25.89
C ALA A 395 -2.61 -23.59 -25.28
N LYS A 396 -2.85 -22.29 -25.54
CA LYS A 396 -2.04 -21.19 -25.00
C LYS A 396 -2.10 -21.10 -23.48
N ALA A 397 -3.25 -21.39 -22.87
CA ALA A 397 -3.37 -21.43 -21.41
C ALA A 397 -2.39 -22.45 -20.79
N VAL A 398 -2.35 -23.67 -21.34
CA VAL A 398 -1.43 -24.71 -20.86
C VAL A 398 0.03 -24.31 -21.10
N GLU A 399 0.34 -23.70 -22.25
CA GLU A 399 1.67 -23.17 -22.54
C GLU A 399 2.12 -22.13 -21.50
N TYR A 400 1.30 -21.11 -21.24
CA TYR A 400 1.62 -20.04 -20.30
C TYR A 400 1.75 -20.55 -18.87
N LEU A 401 0.87 -21.46 -18.44
CA LEU A 401 0.95 -22.06 -17.11
C LEU A 401 2.25 -22.84 -16.91
N LYS A 402 2.71 -23.59 -17.91
CA LYS A 402 4.01 -24.30 -17.85
C LYS A 402 5.21 -23.35 -17.93
N GLN A 403 5.08 -22.27 -18.70
CA GLN A 403 6.14 -21.28 -18.85
C GLN A 403 6.33 -20.45 -17.58
N ALA A 404 5.25 -20.10 -16.87
CA ALA A 404 5.27 -19.16 -15.75
C ALA A 404 6.34 -19.46 -14.68
N PRO A 405 6.50 -20.69 -14.14
CA PRO A 405 7.57 -21.00 -13.18
C PRO A 405 8.98 -20.75 -13.71
N THR A 406 9.21 -20.87 -15.02
CA THR A 406 10.53 -20.67 -15.66
C THR A 406 10.92 -19.20 -15.75
N LEU A 407 9.94 -18.30 -15.69
CA LEU A 407 10.14 -16.84 -15.74
C LEU A 407 10.48 -16.24 -14.37
N VAL A 408 10.43 -17.02 -13.30
CA VAL A 408 10.81 -16.57 -11.96
C VAL A 408 12.31 -16.29 -11.95
N GLN A 409 12.65 -15.01 -11.83
CA GLN A 409 14.04 -14.55 -11.89
C GLN A 409 14.78 -14.91 -10.59
N LYS A 410 15.37 -16.10 -10.53
CA LYS A 410 16.17 -16.58 -9.38
C LYS A 410 17.38 -15.69 -9.02
N LYS A 411 17.77 -14.76 -9.90
CA LYS A 411 18.82 -13.75 -9.63
C LYS A 411 18.33 -12.57 -8.79
N LYS A 412 17.01 -12.36 -8.62
CA LYS A 412 16.47 -11.46 -7.59
C LYS A 412 16.74 -12.11 -6.23
N LYS A 413 17.30 -11.36 -5.27
CA LYS A 413 17.65 -11.88 -3.93
C LYS A 413 16.44 -12.39 -3.12
N ARG A 414 15.20 -12.09 -3.55
CA ARG A 414 13.96 -12.48 -2.89
C ARG A 414 12.91 -12.87 -3.94
N ILE A 415 12.45 -14.11 -3.89
CA ILE A 415 11.30 -14.60 -4.67
C ILE A 415 10.04 -13.99 -4.06
N LEU A 416 9.10 -13.50 -4.88
CA LEU A 416 7.86 -12.93 -4.38
C LEU A 416 6.95 -14.04 -3.80
N PRO A 417 6.16 -13.79 -2.74
CA PRO A 417 5.23 -14.78 -2.20
C PRO A 417 4.27 -15.36 -3.25
N VAL A 418 3.77 -14.52 -4.16
CA VAL A 418 2.91 -14.96 -5.27
C VAL A 418 3.65 -15.86 -6.27
N GLU A 419 4.96 -15.65 -6.46
CA GLU A 419 5.79 -16.52 -7.31
C GLU A 419 6.01 -17.89 -6.64
N MET A 420 6.16 -17.93 -5.31
CA MET A 420 6.20 -19.20 -4.58
C MET A 420 4.87 -19.97 -4.73
N TYR A 421 3.74 -19.25 -4.63
CA TYR A 421 2.40 -19.82 -4.83
C TYR A 421 2.24 -20.42 -6.23
N LEU A 422 2.55 -19.66 -7.29
CA LEU A 422 2.37 -20.14 -8.66
C LEU A 422 3.29 -21.31 -8.99
N ILE A 423 4.54 -21.30 -8.49
CA ILE A 423 5.48 -22.43 -8.70
C ILE A 423 4.89 -23.71 -8.12
N ARG A 424 4.45 -23.66 -6.84
CA ARG A 424 3.86 -24.81 -6.16
C ARG A 424 2.60 -25.30 -6.88
N LYS A 425 1.72 -24.38 -7.28
CA LYS A 425 0.46 -24.71 -7.95
C LYS A 425 0.65 -25.36 -9.31
N VAL A 426 1.53 -24.82 -10.15
CA VAL A 426 1.83 -25.44 -11.44
C VAL A 426 2.44 -26.83 -11.23
N GLN A 427 3.39 -26.97 -10.30
CA GLN A 427 4.00 -28.27 -9.98
C GLN A 427 2.96 -29.29 -9.47
N LYS A 428 2.00 -28.85 -8.66
CA LYS A 428 0.86 -29.67 -8.22
C LYS A 428 0.11 -30.22 -9.44
N TRP A 429 -0.33 -29.34 -10.33
CA TRP A 429 -1.13 -29.74 -11.49
C TRP A 429 -0.34 -30.63 -12.46
N GLU A 430 0.96 -30.37 -12.67
CA GLU A 430 1.81 -31.23 -13.51
C GLU A 430 1.96 -32.64 -12.92
N ASN A 431 2.20 -32.74 -11.61
CA ASN A 431 2.30 -34.04 -10.93
C ASN A 431 0.98 -34.80 -10.99
N ARG A 432 -0.15 -34.10 -10.79
CA ARG A 432 -1.50 -34.68 -10.89
C ARG A 432 -1.78 -35.15 -12.32
N ALA A 433 -1.49 -34.33 -13.33
CA ALA A 433 -1.65 -34.67 -14.74
C ALA A 433 -0.86 -35.92 -15.12
N ALA A 434 0.42 -36.00 -14.70
CA ALA A 434 1.27 -37.16 -14.96
C ALA A 434 0.73 -38.44 -14.29
N ARG A 435 0.31 -38.36 -13.03
CA ARG A 435 -0.22 -39.50 -12.27
C ARG A 435 -1.56 -39.99 -12.82
N LEU A 436 -2.47 -39.07 -13.16
CA LEU A 436 -3.79 -39.37 -13.69
C LEU A 436 -3.79 -39.66 -15.20
N LYS A 437 -2.67 -39.39 -15.89
CA LYS A 437 -2.51 -39.52 -17.36
C LYS A 437 -3.53 -38.67 -18.14
N VAL A 438 -3.74 -37.44 -17.68
CA VAL A 438 -4.66 -36.47 -18.30
C VAL A 438 -3.90 -35.20 -18.70
N SER A 439 -4.56 -34.28 -19.41
CA SER A 439 -3.97 -32.99 -19.73
C SER A 439 -3.76 -32.14 -18.46
N LEU A 440 -2.90 -31.10 -18.53
CA LEU A 440 -2.74 -30.16 -17.41
C LEU A 440 -4.07 -29.51 -17.02
N ALA A 441 -4.90 -29.17 -18.00
CA ALA A 441 -6.21 -28.54 -17.80
C ALA A 441 -7.21 -29.48 -17.10
N ASP A 442 -7.18 -30.77 -17.43
CA ASP A 442 -8.05 -31.80 -16.83
C ASP A 442 -7.58 -32.25 -15.46
N ALA A 443 -6.32 -31.96 -15.09
CA ALA A 443 -5.78 -32.21 -13.76
C ALA A 443 -6.21 -31.16 -12.73
N MET A 444 -6.98 -30.14 -13.11
CA MET A 444 -7.47 -29.07 -12.24
C MET A 444 -8.94 -29.32 -11.92
N ASP A 445 -9.22 -29.75 -10.69
CA ASP A 445 -10.60 -30.06 -10.25
C ASP A 445 -11.36 -28.76 -9.99
N ILE A 446 -10.66 -27.78 -9.40
CA ILE A 446 -11.16 -26.43 -9.13
C ILE A 446 -10.66 -25.45 -10.20
N PRO A 447 -11.53 -24.62 -10.79
CA PRO A 447 -11.10 -23.56 -11.71
C PRO A 447 -10.11 -22.60 -11.03
N PRO A 448 -8.87 -22.46 -11.55
CA PRO A 448 -7.82 -21.68 -10.86
C PRO A 448 -8.18 -20.20 -10.64
N TYR A 449 -9.02 -19.62 -11.49
CA TYR A 449 -9.44 -18.22 -11.36
C TYR A 449 -10.20 -17.94 -10.05
N MET A 450 -10.86 -18.95 -9.47
CA MET A 450 -11.61 -18.79 -8.21
C MET A 450 -10.68 -18.60 -7.01
N GLU A 451 -9.53 -19.27 -7.01
CA GLU A 451 -8.49 -19.00 -6.03
C GLU A 451 -7.94 -17.58 -6.18
N LEU A 452 -7.74 -17.13 -7.43
CA LEU A 452 -7.27 -15.78 -7.72
C LEU A 452 -8.27 -14.72 -7.28
N ILE A 453 -9.58 -14.98 -7.37
CA ILE A 453 -10.61 -14.12 -6.78
C ILE A 453 -10.40 -13.99 -5.27
N TYR A 454 -10.23 -15.10 -4.55
CA TYR A 454 -9.98 -15.05 -3.10
C TYR A 454 -8.66 -14.35 -2.74
N ILE A 455 -7.61 -14.51 -3.55
CA ILE A 455 -6.30 -13.96 -3.24
C ILE A 455 -6.22 -12.45 -3.56
N PHE A 456 -6.81 -12.01 -4.68
CA PHE A 456 -6.59 -10.67 -5.26
C PHE A 456 -7.86 -9.84 -5.53
N VAL A 457 -9.04 -10.46 -5.58
CA VAL A 457 -10.27 -9.81 -6.07
C VAL A 457 -11.42 -9.98 -5.05
N THR A 458 -11.11 -10.07 -3.76
CA THR A 458 -12.09 -10.39 -2.69
C THR A 458 -13.28 -9.45 -2.66
N TRP A 459 -13.10 -8.19 -3.05
CA TRP A 459 -14.18 -7.21 -3.06
C TRP A 459 -15.32 -7.59 -4.04
N CYS A 460 -15.06 -8.36 -5.12
CA CYS A 460 -16.11 -8.80 -6.06
C CYS A 460 -17.15 -9.72 -5.41
N LEU A 461 -16.78 -10.32 -4.27
CA LEU A 461 -17.64 -11.15 -3.46
C LEU A 461 -18.74 -10.35 -2.74
N ASN A 462 -18.88 -9.06 -3.02
CA ASN A 462 -20.03 -8.26 -2.58
C ASN A 462 -21.19 -8.27 -3.59
N ASP A 463 -21.01 -8.83 -4.79
CA ASP A 463 -22.08 -9.00 -5.77
C ASP A 463 -22.81 -10.35 -5.59
N PRO A 464 -24.08 -10.36 -5.11
CA PRO A 464 -24.83 -11.60 -4.91
C PRO A 464 -25.09 -12.41 -6.19
N GLN A 465 -25.14 -11.76 -7.36
CA GLN A 465 -25.34 -12.48 -8.63
C GLN A 465 -24.07 -13.27 -8.99
N LEU A 466 -22.91 -12.63 -8.91
CA LEU A 466 -21.62 -13.29 -9.09
C LEU A 466 -21.45 -14.45 -8.11
N LEU A 467 -21.72 -14.25 -6.82
CA LEU A 467 -21.60 -15.28 -5.79
C LEU A 467 -22.42 -16.53 -6.11
N ARG A 468 -23.65 -16.38 -6.62
CA ARG A 468 -24.50 -17.51 -7.02
C ARG A 468 -23.91 -18.29 -8.20
N ILE A 469 -23.31 -17.59 -9.17
CA ILE A 469 -22.61 -18.22 -10.30
C ILE A 469 -21.40 -19.01 -9.78
N LEU A 470 -20.55 -18.38 -8.95
CA LEU A 470 -19.36 -19.02 -8.38
C LEU A 470 -19.72 -20.25 -7.54
N ARG A 471 -20.77 -20.16 -6.71
CA ARG A 471 -21.27 -21.29 -5.93
C ARG A 471 -21.69 -22.44 -6.83
N SER A 472 -22.53 -22.16 -7.83
CA SER A 472 -23.03 -23.19 -8.74
C SER A 472 -21.90 -23.89 -9.49
N GLU A 473 -20.84 -23.18 -9.86
CA GLU A 473 -19.68 -23.78 -10.52
C GLU A 473 -18.87 -24.67 -9.56
N LEU A 474 -18.62 -24.22 -8.32
CA LEU A 474 -17.92 -25.01 -7.32
C LEU A 474 -18.68 -26.28 -6.95
N GLU A 475 -20.00 -26.19 -6.76
CA GLU A 475 -20.85 -27.35 -6.43
C GLU A 475 -20.86 -28.42 -7.54
N GLN A 476 -20.59 -28.02 -8.78
CA GLN A 476 -20.47 -28.93 -9.94
C GLN A 476 -19.08 -29.55 -10.08
N CYS A 477 -18.07 -29.06 -9.34
CA CYS A 477 -16.71 -29.58 -9.43
C CYS A 477 -16.61 -30.95 -8.75
N TYR A 478 -16.05 -31.93 -9.47
CA TYR A 478 -15.72 -33.24 -8.93
C TYR A 478 -14.27 -33.27 -8.43
N CYS A 479 -14.09 -33.36 -7.12
CA CYS A 479 -12.77 -33.41 -6.50
C CYS A 479 -12.28 -34.86 -6.36
N THR A 480 -11.12 -35.13 -6.94
CA THR A 480 -10.46 -36.44 -7.00
C THR A 480 -9.53 -36.70 -5.81
N GLU A 481 -9.12 -35.64 -5.10
CA GLU A 481 -8.24 -35.71 -3.94
C GLU A 481 -8.80 -34.89 -2.77
N GLU A 482 -8.37 -35.25 -1.56
CA GLU A 482 -8.85 -34.63 -0.32
C GLU A 482 -8.48 -33.13 -0.23
N ASP A 483 -7.31 -32.73 -0.72
CA ASP A 483 -6.89 -31.33 -0.74
C ASP A 483 -7.69 -30.47 -1.74
N GLU A 484 -8.08 -31.03 -2.89
CA GLU A 484 -8.99 -30.38 -3.84
C GLU A 484 -10.40 -30.25 -3.27
N ALA A 485 -10.88 -31.27 -2.55
CA ALA A 485 -12.16 -31.21 -1.85
C ALA A 485 -12.11 -30.15 -0.73
N GLY A 486 -11.02 -30.08 0.03
CA GLY A 486 -10.80 -29.06 1.04
C GLY A 486 -10.80 -27.64 0.47
N LEU A 487 -10.10 -27.43 -0.65
CA LEU A 487 -10.11 -26.14 -1.35
C LEU A 487 -11.52 -25.74 -1.80
N ARG A 488 -12.30 -26.68 -2.34
CA ARG A 488 -13.70 -26.45 -2.72
C ARG A 488 -14.55 -26.04 -1.52
N GLU A 489 -14.47 -26.79 -0.42
CA GLU A 489 -15.23 -26.49 0.81
C GLU A 489 -14.84 -25.12 1.37
N PHE A 490 -13.54 -24.77 1.34
CA PHE A 490 -13.06 -23.46 1.76
C PHE A 490 -13.67 -22.33 0.93
N LEU A 491 -13.57 -22.40 -0.40
CA LEU A 491 -14.10 -21.36 -1.29
C LEU A 491 -15.63 -21.24 -1.19
N LEU A 492 -16.34 -22.37 -1.09
CA LEU A 492 -17.79 -22.38 -0.83
C LEU A 492 -18.12 -21.71 0.50
N ALA A 493 -17.33 -21.94 1.55
CA ALA A 493 -17.57 -21.31 2.84
C ALA A 493 -17.42 -19.79 2.79
N VAL A 494 -16.41 -19.29 2.07
CA VAL A 494 -16.24 -17.85 1.83
C VAL A 494 -17.45 -17.28 1.10
N ILE A 495 -17.89 -17.92 0.01
CA ILE A 495 -19.07 -17.49 -0.75
C ILE A 495 -20.33 -17.48 0.13
N GLU A 496 -20.56 -18.54 0.90
CA GLU A 496 -21.71 -18.66 1.80
C GLU A 496 -21.68 -17.60 2.90
N ARG A 497 -20.51 -17.23 3.43
CA ARG A 497 -20.37 -16.11 4.39
C ARG A 497 -20.82 -14.79 3.76
N HIS A 498 -20.35 -14.49 2.55
CA HIS A 498 -20.75 -13.29 1.81
C HIS A 498 -22.23 -13.28 1.43
N LEU A 499 -22.84 -14.44 1.19
CA LEU A 499 -24.30 -14.62 1.03
C LEU A 499 -25.08 -14.54 2.36
N LYS A 500 -24.40 -14.38 3.50
CA LYS A 500 -24.95 -14.38 4.88
C LYS A 500 -25.56 -15.72 5.31
N GLU A 501 -25.14 -16.81 4.67
CA GLU A 501 -25.49 -18.19 5.01
C GLU A 501 -24.53 -18.73 6.09
N TYR A 502 -24.50 -18.07 7.24
CA TYR A 502 -23.43 -18.26 8.24
C TYR A 502 -23.31 -19.68 8.79
N GLU A 503 -24.42 -20.38 9.04
CA GLU A 503 -24.37 -21.76 9.57
C GLU A 503 -23.77 -22.76 8.57
N SER A 504 -24.08 -22.59 7.27
CA SER A 504 -23.49 -23.41 6.22
C SER A 504 -22.00 -23.12 6.08
N SER A 505 -21.64 -21.84 6.04
CA SER A 505 -20.25 -21.38 5.99
C SER A 505 -19.44 -21.93 7.18
N ARG A 506 -19.95 -21.78 8.40
CA ARG A 506 -19.34 -22.31 9.62
C ARG A 506 -19.12 -23.82 9.55
N THR A 507 -20.12 -24.56 9.07
CA THR A 507 -20.02 -26.02 8.91
C THR A 507 -18.87 -26.40 7.97
N ARG A 508 -18.74 -25.71 6.83
CA ARG A 508 -17.65 -25.95 5.88
C ARG A 508 -16.29 -25.54 6.41
N LEU A 509 -16.17 -24.36 7.04
CA LEU A 509 -14.92 -23.92 7.66
C LEU A 509 -14.46 -24.90 8.74
N ASN A 510 -15.38 -25.42 9.56
CA ASN A 510 -15.06 -26.46 10.54
C ASN A 510 -14.54 -27.74 9.88
N ARG A 511 -15.09 -28.16 8.73
CA ARG A 511 -14.53 -29.31 7.99
C ARG A 511 -13.10 -29.04 7.54
N VAL A 512 -12.85 -27.87 6.95
CA VAL A 512 -11.51 -27.49 6.47
C VAL A 512 -10.51 -27.43 7.63
N MET A 513 -10.85 -26.78 8.75
CA MET A 513 -9.97 -26.68 9.92
C MET A 513 -9.64 -28.04 10.57
N ASN A 514 -10.46 -29.07 10.35
CA ASN A 514 -10.28 -30.42 10.90
C ASN A 514 -9.67 -31.40 9.88
N MET A 515 -9.26 -30.95 8.69
CA MET A 515 -8.55 -31.80 7.72
C MET A 515 -7.19 -32.25 8.25
N ASP A 516 -6.68 -33.37 7.72
CA ASP A 516 -5.39 -33.91 8.11
C ASP A 516 -4.24 -32.93 7.77
N ARG A 517 -3.65 -32.37 8.83
CA ARG A 517 -2.52 -31.44 8.75
C ARG A 517 -1.28 -32.11 8.17
N GLU A 518 -1.00 -33.37 8.49
CA GLU A 518 0.17 -34.09 7.98
C GLU A 518 0.02 -34.30 6.48
N TYR A 519 -1.16 -34.72 6.03
CA TYR A 519 -1.49 -34.84 4.61
C TYR A 519 -1.32 -33.51 3.87
N LEU A 520 -1.91 -32.42 4.38
CA LEU A 520 -1.82 -31.11 3.72
C LEU A 520 -0.44 -30.47 3.78
N SER A 521 0.43 -30.89 4.71
CA SER A 521 1.82 -30.42 4.80
C SER A 521 2.75 -31.04 3.76
N GLN A 522 2.30 -32.07 3.04
CA GLN A 522 3.08 -32.70 1.97
C GLN A 522 3.35 -31.72 0.81
N ALA A 523 4.42 -32.00 0.06
CA ALA A 523 4.82 -31.15 -1.06
C ALA A 523 3.69 -30.96 -2.08
N ASN A 524 3.51 -29.72 -2.54
CA ASN A 524 2.53 -29.33 -3.56
C ASN A 524 1.04 -29.51 -3.17
N ARG A 525 0.72 -29.56 -1.88
CA ARG A 525 -0.66 -29.52 -1.37
C ARG A 525 -1.10 -28.11 -0.98
N ASP A 526 -2.40 -27.90 -0.81
CA ASP A 526 -3.01 -26.61 -0.48
C ASP A 526 -3.07 -26.33 1.03
N PHE A 527 -1.92 -26.44 1.71
CA PHE A 527 -1.81 -26.20 3.15
C PHE A 527 -2.37 -24.83 3.59
N TRP A 528 -2.26 -23.81 2.74
CA TRP A 528 -2.67 -22.44 3.02
C TRP A 528 -4.17 -22.30 3.37
N ILE A 529 -5.02 -23.27 3.01
CA ILE A 529 -6.45 -23.25 3.34
C ILE A 529 -6.71 -23.44 4.84
N LEU A 530 -5.85 -24.16 5.56
CA LEU A 530 -6.01 -24.40 7.01
C LEU A 530 -5.93 -23.09 7.83
N PRO A 531 -4.85 -22.30 7.74
CA PRO A 531 -4.79 -21.04 8.46
C PRO A 531 -5.79 -20.02 7.90
N SER A 532 -6.08 -20.05 6.60
CA SER A 532 -7.11 -19.18 6.01
C SER A 532 -8.51 -19.49 6.52
N ALA A 533 -8.85 -20.76 6.78
CA ALA A 533 -10.14 -21.14 7.35
C ALA A 533 -10.32 -20.61 8.79
N HIS A 534 -9.26 -20.54 9.58
CA HIS A 534 -9.29 -19.89 10.90
C HIS A 534 -9.56 -18.39 10.77
N TYR A 535 -8.91 -17.72 9.81
CA TYR A 535 -9.14 -16.30 9.53
C TYR A 535 -10.57 -16.02 9.02
N GLU A 536 -11.08 -16.84 8.11
CA GLU A 536 -12.44 -16.70 7.60
C GLU A 536 -13.51 -17.04 8.65
N MET A 537 -13.22 -17.95 9.58
CA MET A 537 -14.09 -18.16 10.75
C MET A 537 -14.10 -16.92 11.65
N ALA A 538 -12.96 -16.25 11.82
CA ALA A 538 -12.90 -14.99 12.57
C ALA A 538 -13.70 -13.89 11.86
N ALA A 539 -13.67 -13.85 10.53
CA ALA A 539 -14.50 -12.95 9.72
C ALA A 539 -15.99 -13.26 9.86
N LEU A 540 -16.36 -14.55 9.90
CA LEU A 540 -17.74 -14.98 10.14
C LEU A 540 -18.25 -14.48 11.50
N GLU A 541 -17.48 -14.66 12.58
CA GLU A 541 -17.84 -14.14 13.90
C GLU A 541 -17.96 -12.61 13.91
N TRP A 542 -17.08 -11.93 13.18
CA TRP A 542 -17.14 -10.48 13.03
C TRP A 542 -18.44 -10.03 12.35
N ASP A 543 -18.82 -10.66 11.23
CA ASP A 543 -20.03 -10.35 10.48
C ASP A 543 -21.31 -10.59 11.32
N MET A 544 -21.32 -11.63 12.15
CA MET A 544 -22.49 -11.99 12.97
C MET A 544 -22.60 -11.16 14.26
N HIS A 545 -21.47 -10.85 14.89
CA HIS A 545 -21.45 -10.46 16.30
C HIS A 545 -20.57 -9.24 16.60
N ALA A 546 -19.75 -8.80 15.64
CA ALA A 546 -18.80 -7.70 15.79
C ALA A 546 -18.02 -7.80 17.11
N LEU A 547 -17.94 -6.72 17.89
CA LEU A 547 -17.24 -6.68 19.17
C LEU A 547 -17.78 -7.63 20.24
N LYS A 548 -19.01 -8.18 20.10
CA LYS A 548 -19.52 -9.16 21.07
C LYS A 548 -18.75 -10.48 21.01
N ALA A 549 -18.15 -10.82 19.86
CA ALA A 549 -17.34 -12.02 19.68
C ALA A 549 -15.83 -11.74 19.75
N GLU A 550 -15.41 -10.57 20.25
CA GLU A 550 -14.00 -10.13 20.22
C GLU A 550 -13.00 -11.18 20.76
N ARG A 551 -13.34 -11.84 21.87
CA ARG A 551 -12.48 -12.88 22.45
C ARG A 551 -12.29 -14.05 21.50
N GLU A 552 -13.35 -14.51 20.86
CA GLU A 552 -13.34 -15.64 19.92
C GLU A 552 -12.58 -15.27 18.64
N ILE A 553 -12.87 -14.10 18.07
CA ILE A 553 -12.19 -13.56 16.90
C ILE A 553 -10.68 -13.48 17.16
N ASN A 554 -10.26 -12.93 18.31
CA ASN A 554 -8.84 -12.84 18.66
C ASN A 554 -8.18 -14.22 18.83
N GLN A 555 -8.91 -15.23 19.31
CA GLN A 555 -8.39 -16.59 19.41
C GLN A 555 -8.22 -17.23 18.02
N LEU A 556 -9.19 -17.05 17.13
CA LEU A 556 -9.13 -17.54 15.75
C LEU A 556 -8.01 -16.89 14.95
N LEU A 557 -7.84 -15.57 15.06
CA LEU A 557 -6.74 -14.84 14.43
C LEU A 557 -5.37 -15.31 14.94
N LYS A 558 -5.23 -15.57 16.24
CA LYS A 558 -3.98 -16.15 16.79
C LYS A 558 -3.70 -17.53 16.23
N LYS A 559 -4.71 -18.41 16.19
CA LYS A 559 -4.58 -19.74 15.58
C LYS A 559 -4.16 -19.66 14.11
N ALA A 560 -4.73 -18.73 13.33
CA ALA A 560 -4.34 -18.52 11.94
C ALA A 560 -2.85 -18.17 11.79
N GLN A 561 -2.27 -17.45 12.77
CA GLN A 561 -0.86 -17.06 12.80
C GLN A 561 0.10 -18.12 13.36
N GLU A 562 -0.38 -19.24 13.92
CA GLU A 562 0.45 -20.34 14.43
C GLU A 562 0.99 -21.25 13.31
N TYR A 563 0.48 -21.10 12.08
CA TYR A 563 0.91 -21.86 10.92
C TYR A 563 2.09 -21.16 10.24
N HIS A 564 3.07 -21.95 9.78
CA HIS A 564 4.30 -21.45 9.16
C HIS A 564 4.70 -22.26 7.93
N ASN A 565 5.58 -21.69 7.10
CA ASN A 565 6.22 -22.32 5.94
C ASN A 565 5.26 -22.64 4.78
N TYR A 566 4.38 -21.70 4.45
CA TYR A 566 3.52 -21.79 3.27
C TYR A 566 3.59 -20.51 2.43
N ASP A 567 3.25 -20.65 1.15
CA ASP A 567 3.37 -19.63 0.10
C ASP A 567 2.59 -18.33 0.36
N LEU A 568 1.44 -18.41 1.05
CA LEU A 568 0.60 -17.25 1.37
C LEU A 568 0.73 -16.74 2.82
N GLU A 569 1.75 -17.18 3.57
CA GLU A 569 1.92 -16.82 4.99
C GLU A 569 2.05 -15.32 5.21
N GLY A 570 2.86 -14.64 4.40
CA GLY A 570 3.03 -13.19 4.50
C GLY A 570 1.72 -12.42 4.27
N ARG A 571 0.89 -12.88 3.32
CA ARG A 571 -0.43 -12.28 3.03
C ARG A 571 -1.36 -12.45 4.23
N LEU A 572 -1.49 -13.66 4.75
CA LEU A 572 -2.39 -13.92 5.88
C LEU A 572 -1.95 -13.18 7.15
N SER A 573 -0.64 -13.13 7.41
CA SER A 573 -0.08 -12.38 8.53
C SER A 573 -0.46 -10.90 8.46
N MET A 574 -0.35 -10.29 7.27
CA MET A 574 -0.78 -8.91 7.02
C MET A 574 -2.29 -8.72 7.26
N LEU A 575 -3.14 -9.62 6.75
CA LEU A 575 -4.58 -9.54 6.94
C LEU A 575 -5.01 -9.72 8.40
N SER A 576 -4.36 -10.63 9.14
CA SER A 576 -4.62 -10.81 10.56
C SER A 576 -4.21 -9.59 11.37
N GLN A 577 -3.08 -8.96 11.03
CA GLN A 577 -2.67 -7.70 11.65
C GLN A 577 -3.67 -6.57 11.35
N ALA A 578 -4.13 -6.45 10.11
CA ALA A 578 -5.16 -5.48 9.73
C ALA A 578 -6.44 -5.69 10.55
N ALA A 579 -6.87 -6.95 10.72
CA ALA A 579 -8.05 -7.34 11.51
C ALA A 579 -7.91 -7.00 13.00
N PHE A 580 -6.78 -7.35 13.65
CA PHE A 580 -6.54 -6.98 15.05
C PHE A 580 -6.68 -5.48 15.29
N GLN A 581 -6.14 -4.69 14.36
CA GLN A 581 -6.18 -3.24 14.45
C GLN A 581 -7.57 -2.66 14.16
N THR A 582 -8.34 -3.29 13.26
CA THR A 582 -9.76 -2.96 13.05
C THR A 582 -10.53 -3.16 14.36
N ILE A 583 -10.41 -4.35 14.97
CA ILE A 583 -11.05 -4.67 16.25
C ILE A 583 -10.63 -3.69 17.35
N GLN A 584 -9.33 -3.35 17.44
CA GLN A 584 -8.84 -2.39 18.42
C GLN A 584 -9.41 -0.98 18.22
N SER A 585 -9.58 -0.55 16.97
CA SER A 585 -10.08 0.79 16.64
C SER A 585 -11.56 0.94 16.96
N GLU A 586 -12.34 -0.12 16.77
CA GLU A 586 -13.79 -0.14 17.04
C GLU A 586 -14.12 -0.12 18.54
N LYS A 587 -13.14 -0.40 19.41
CA LYS A 587 -13.29 -0.29 20.88
C LYS A 587 -13.16 1.15 21.40
N GLN A 588 -12.41 1.97 20.68
CA GLN A 588 -12.14 3.38 21.00
C GLN A 588 -13.26 4.23 20.42
#